data_AF-A0A0M3HKH0-F1
#
_entry.id   AF-A0A0M3HKH0-F1
#
_cell.length_a   1.000
_cell.length_b   1.000
_cell.length_c   1.000
_cell.angle_alpha   90.00
_cell.angle_beta   90.00
_cell.angle_gamma   90.00
#
_symmetry.space_group_name_H-M   'P 1'
#
loop_
_entity.id
_entity.type
_entity.pdbx_description
1 polymer ?
#
loop_
_entity_poly.entity_id
_entity_poly.type
_entity_poly.pdbx_seq_one_letter_code
_entity_poly.pdbx_strand_id
1 'polypeptide(L)'
;MDFQTDAAHLNVGSLELAANHNITQIVEVLEESSKQQRLISILSDIMSEPECKTIIFVETKRKADDLTRWMRRDGWPALCIHGDKGQSERDWALGG
;
A
#
# COMPACT_ATOMS: atom_id res chain seq x y z
N MET A 1 -3.34 17.40 -24.95
CA MET A 1 -2.93 18.64 -25.64
C MET A 1 -4.01 19.70 -25.61
N ASP A 2 -5.27 19.34 -25.29
CA ASP A 2 -6.40 20.28 -25.18
C ASP A 2 -6.44 21.17 -23.92
N PHE A 3 -5.43 21.08 -23.04
CA PHE A 3 -5.42 21.79 -21.75
C PHE A 3 -4.15 22.64 -21.52
N GLN A 4 -3.32 22.86 -22.53
CA GLN A 4 -2.06 23.60 -22.39
C GLN A 4 -1.81 24.52 -23.59
N THR A 5 -1.32 25.74 -23.32
CA THR A 5 -0.89 26.71 -24.33
C THR A 5 0.54 27.13 -24.01
N ASP A 6 1.45 26.97 -24.97
CA ASP A 6 2.87 27.38 -24.91
C ASP A 6 3.66 26.86 -23.68
N ALA A 7 3.41 25.60 -23.31
CA ALA A 7 4.04 24.98 -22.14
C ALA A 7 5.38 24.31 -22.47
N ALA A 8 6.35 24.47 -21.57
CA ALA A 8 7.60 23.69 -21.58
C ALA A 8 7.50 22.55 -20.56
N HIS A 9 7.89 21.34 -20.97
CA HIS A 9 7.99 20.18 -20.08
C HIS A 9 9.44 19.99 -19.64
N LEU A 10 9.67 19.98 -18.33
CA LEU A 10 10.96 19.69 -17.72
C LEU A 10 10.87 18.34 -17.01
N ASN A 11 11.83 17.46 -17.26
CA ASN A 11 11.98 16.18 -16.58
C ASN A 11 13.30 16.14 -15.80
N VAL A 12 13.29 15.53 -14.63
CA VAL A 12 14.49 15.26 -13.81
C VAL A 12 14.58 13.76 -13.60
N GLY A 13 15.65 13.15 -14.10
CA GLY A 13 15.84 11.70 -14.08
C GLY A 13 15.64 11.05 -15.46
N SER A 14 15.32 9.75 -15.49
CA SER A 14 15.07 9.03 -16.73
C SER A 14 13.76 9.48 -17.39
N LEU A 15 13.72 9.48 -18.72
CA LEU A 15 12.48 9.61 -19.50
C LEU A 15 11.66 8.32 -19.49
N GLU A 16 12.30 7.20 -19.14
CA GLU A 16 11.64 5.91 -18.95
C GLU A 16 11.08 5.82 -17.54
N LEU A 17 10.02 5.01 -17.38
CA LEU A 17 9.40 4.78 -16.09
C LEU A 17 10.41 4.18 -15.11
N ALA A 18 10.94 4.98 -14.20
CA ALA A 18 11.93 4.56 -13.22
C ALA A 18 11.34 4.69 -11.81
N ALA A 19 11.40 3.60 -11.04
CA ALA A 19 11.15 3.65 -9.61
C ALA A 19 12.31 4.37 -8.90
N ASN A 20 12.04 4.96 -7.73
CA ASN A 20 13.09 5.57 -6.91
C ASN A 20 14.14 4.52 -6.52
N HIS A 21 15.41 4.80 -6.81
CA HIS A 21 16.53 3.89 -6.57
C HIS A 21 16.80 3.59 -5.09
N ASN A 22 16.27 4.38 -4.17
CA ASN A 22 16.40 4.13 -2.73
C ASN A 22 15.41 3.07 -2.21
N ILE A 23 14.49 2.60 -3.06
CA ILE A 23 13.50 1.58 -2.69
C ILE A 23 14.05 0.20 -3.06
N THR A 24 14.27 -0.65 -2.05
CA THR A 24 14.56 -2.08 -2.29
C THR A 24 13.28 -2.75 -2.78
N GLN A 25 13.35 -3.38 -3.96
CA GLN A 25 12.21 -4.03 -4.60
C GLN A 25 12.39 -5.54 -4.56
N ILE A 26 11.44 -6.23 -3.94
CA ILE A 26 11.41 -7.69 -3.83
C ILE A 26 10.12 -8.17 -4.50
N VAL A 27 10.24 -9.11 -5.45
CA VAL A 27 9.10 -9.70 -6.16
C VAL A 27 9.04 -11.18 -5.87
N GLU A 28 7.88 -11.63 -5.39
CA GLU A 28 7.62 -13.04 -5.10
C GLU A 28 6.49 -13.57 -5.97
N VAL A 29 6.74 -14.70 -6.64
CA VAL A 29 5.73 -15.39 -7.45
C VAL A 29 5.08 -16.47 -6.59
N LEU A 30 3.80 -16.27 -6.28
CA LEU A 30 3.05 -17.11 -5.34
C LEU A 30 1.67 -17.43 -5.91
N GLU A 31 1.14 -18.56 -5.49
CA GLU A 31 -0.28 -18.88 -5.65
C GLU A 31 -1.14 -17.96 -4.77
N GLU A 32 -2.35 -17.64 -5.22
CA GLU A 32 -3.26 -16.73 -4.50
C GLU A 32 -3.56 -17.24 -3.08
N SER A 33 -3.71 -18.55 -2.90
CA SER A 33 -3.97 -19.18 -1.61
C SER A 33 -2.81 -19.04 -0.61
N SER A 34 -1.59 -18.84 -1.09
CA SER A 34 -0.40 -18.70 -0.26
C SER A 34 -0.15 -17.26 0.22
N LYS A 35 -0.82 -16.26 -0.39
CA LYS A 35 -0.58 -14.84 -0.08
C LYS A 35 -0.86 -14.47 1.37
N GLN A 36 -1.93 -15.01 1.97
CA GLN A 36 -2.28 -14.69 3.36
C GLN A 36 -1.19 -15.14 4.34
N GLN A 37 -0.74 -16.40 4.24
CA GLN A 37 0.31 -16.92 5.09
C GLN A 37 1.63 -16.17 4.87
N ARG A 38 1.96 -15.85 3.62
CA ARG A 38 3.16 -15.10 3.30
C ARG A 38 3.12 -13.68 3.86
N LEU A 39 1.99 -12.99 3.76
CA LEU A 39 1.80 -11.66 4.32
C LEU A 39 2.08 -11.64 5.82
N ILE A 40 1.59 -12.63 6.58
CA ILE A 40 1.85 -12.72 8.02
C ILE A 40 3.34 -12.89 8.30
N SER A 41 4.02 -13.77 7.57
CA SER A 41 5.47 -13.95 7.72
C SER A 41 6.23 -12.63 7.51
N ILE A 42 5.90 -11.91 6.43
CA ILE A 42 6.54 -10.63 6.10
C ILE A 42 6.27 -9.59 7.21
N LEU A 43 5.01 -9.48 7.66
CA LEU A 43 4.65 -8.52 8.69
C LEU A 43 5.24 -8.86 10.05
N SER A 44 5.41 -10.14 10.40
CA SER A 44 6.09 -10.56 11.63
C SER A 44 7.54 -10.10 11.64
N ASP A 45 8.24 -10.23 10.51
CA ASP A 45 9.62 -9.76 10.38
C ASP A 45 9.67 -8.23 10.48
N ILE A 46 8.79 -7.51 9.77
CA ILE A 46 8.73 -6.03 9.81
C ILE A 46 8.41 -5.50 11.22
N MET A 47 7.47 -6.12 11.94
CA MET A 47 7.11 -5.68 13.30
C MET A 47 8.21 -5.92 14.34
N SER A 48 9.23 -6.73 14.02
CA SER A 48 10.39 -6.88 14.90
C SER A 48 11.34 -5.68 14.86
N GLU A 49 11.20 -4.81 13.85
CA GLU A 49 12.02 -3.62 13.67
C GLU A 49 11.43 -2.39 14.40
N PRO A 50 12.26 -1.46 14.90
CA PRO A 50 11.79 -0.24 15.55
C PRO A 50 10.92 0.66 14.65
N GLU A 51 11.16 0.63 13.34
CA GLU A 51 10.39 1.36 12.33
C GLU A 51 9.64 0.37 11.44
N CYS A 52 8.37 0.12 11.78
CA CYS A 52 7.56 -0.93 11.17
C CYS A 52 6.31 -0.42 10.43
N LYS A 53 6.25 0.89 10.11
CA LYS A 53 5.09 1.47 9.41
C LYS A 53 4.94 0.83 8.03
N THR A 54 3.79 0.24 7.77
CA THR A 54 3.54 -0.57 6.57
C THR A 54 2.27 -0.14 5.86
N ILE A 55 2.32 -0.01 4.53
CA ILE A 55 1.14 0.18 3.66
C ILE A 55 0.96 -1.08 2.82
N ILE A 56 -0.24 -1.67 2.87
CA ILE A 56 -0.60 -2.85 2.08
C ILE A 56 -1.60 -2.42 1.01
N PHE A 57 -1.21 -2.52 -0.26
CA PHE A 57 -2.10 -2.26 -1.39
C PHE A 57 -2.85 -3.53 -1.79
N VAL A 58 -4.13 -3.38 -2.09
CA VAL A 58 -5.00 -4.44 -2.60
C VAL A 58 -5.84 -3.91 -3.76
N GLU A 59 -6.26 -4.81 -4.63
CA GLU A 59 -6.92 -4.48 -5.90
C GLU A 59 -8.31 -3.84 -5.75
N THR A 60 -9.08 -4.24 -4.74
CA THR A 60 -10.47 -3.79 -4.59
C THR A 60 -10.77 -3.31 -3.18
N LYS A 61 -11.74 -2.39 -3.09
CA LYS A 61 -12.29 -1.87 -1.82
C LYS A 61 -12.77 -3.00 -0.91
N ARG A 62 -13.46 -3.98 -1.50
CA ARG A 62 -13.94 -5.19 -0.80
C ARG A 62 -12.79 -6.01 -0.22
N LYS A 63 -11.74 -6.27 -1.00
CA LYS A 63 -10.54 -6.97 -0.52
C LYS A 63 -9.88 -6.21 0.63
N ALA A 64 -9.88 -4.87 0.60
CA ALA A 64 -9.34 -4.05 1.69
C ALA A 64 -10.13 -4.26 2.99
N ASP A 65 -11.46 -4.19 2.93
CA ASP A 65 -12.32 -4.45 4.09
C ASP A 65 -12.15 -5.88 4.63
N ASP A 66 -12.16 -6.88 3.75
CA ASP A 66 -12.06 -8.29 4.15
C ASP A 66 -10.69 -8.60 4.77
N LEU A 67 -9.61 -8.10 4.18
CA LEU A 67 -8.25 -8.26 4.71
C LEU A 67 -8.12 -7.60 6.08
N THR A 68 -8.54 -6.34 6.22
CA THR A 68 -8.45 -5.62 7.51
C THR A 68 -9.29 -6.28 8.59
N ARG A 69 -10.50 -6.78 8.26
CA ARG A 69 -11.32 -7.54 9.23
C ARG A 69 -10.64 -8.81 9.70
N TRP A 70 -10.02 -9.55 8.79
CA TRP A 70 -9.28 -10.76 9.13
C TRP A 70 -8.05 -10.45 9.99
N MET A 71 -7.24 -9.47 9.59
CA MET A 71 -6.06 -9.03 10.35
C MET A 71 -6.43 -8.58 11.77
N ARG A 72 -7.49 -7.77 11.91
CA ARG A 72 -7.96 -7.32 13.24
C ARG A 72 -8.48 -8.46 14.10
N ARG A 73 -9.09 -9.50 13.50
CA ARG A 73 -9.52 -10.70 14.22
C ARG A 73 -8.33 -11.49 14.77
N ASP A 74 -7.23 -11.51 14.02
CA ASP A 74 -5.98 -12.15 14.40
C ASP A 74 -5.10 -11.26 15.32
N GLY A 75 -5.62 -10.09 15.73
CA GLY A 75 -4.98 -9.20 16.71
C GLY A 75 -4.05 -8.13 16.11
N TRP A 76 -3.96 -8.02 14.79
CA TRP A 76 -3.09 -7.05 14.13
C TRP A 76 -3.66 -5.62 14.19
N PRO A 77 -2.81 -4.60 14.42
CA PRO A 77 -3.21 -3.19 14.44
C PRO A 77 -3.37 -2.64 13.01
N ALA A 78 -4.35 -3.15 12.26
CA ALA A 78 -4.60 -2.79 10.86
C ALA A 78 -5.83 -1.89 10.70
N LEU A 79 -5.70 -0.88 9.84
CA LEU A 79 -6.77 -0.02 9.34
C LEU A 79 -6.81 -0.08 7.80
N CYS A 80 -7.94 0.29 7.20
CA CYS A 80 -8.05 0.44 5.75
C CYS A 80 -8.64 1.78 5.35
N ILE A 81 -8.23 2.23 4.18
CA ILE A 81 -8.74 3.42 3.51
C ILE A 81 -9.12 3.08 2.08
N HIS A 82 -10.32 3.45 1.67
CA HIS A 82 -10.77 3.41 0.28
C HIS A 82 -11.96 4.36 0.08
N GLY A 83 -12.38 4.54 -1.17
CA GLY A 83 -13.41 5.53 -1.53
C GLY A 83 -14.83 5.28 -1.00
N ASP A 84 -15.10 4.15 -0.33
CA ASP A 84 -16.42 3.87 0.27
C ASP A 84 -16.43 4.12 1.79
N LYS A 85 -15.28 4.48 2.38
CA LYS A 85 -15.16 4.88 3.78
C LYS A 85 -15.63 6.33 3.97
N GLY A 86 -16.24 6.62 5.11
CA GLY A 86 -16.59 7.99 5.47
C GLY A 86 -15.34 8.88 5.59
N GLN A 87 -15.44 10.18 5.31
CA GLN A 87 -14.30 11.10 5.42
C GLN A 87 -13.63 11.04 6.79
N SER A 88 -14.42 10.97 7.87
CA SER A 88 -13.91 10.84 9.24
C SER A 88 -13.08 9.57 9.47
N GLU A 89 -13.46 8.44 8.87
CA GLU A 89 -12.68 7.19 8.94
C GLU A 89 -11.37 7.30 8.17
N ARG A 90 -11.38 8.00 7.03
CA ARG A 90 -10.17 8.24 6.22
C ARG A 90 -9.18 9.13 6.96
N ASP A 91 -9.67 10.21 7.57
CA ASP A 91 -8.85 11.14 8.33
C ASP A 91 -8.25 10.44 9.57
N TRP A 92 -9.03 9.59 10.23
CA TRP A 92 -8.52 8.80 11.36
C TRP A 92 -7.45 7.78 10.94
N ALA A 93 -7.61 7.13 9.78
CA ALA A 93 -6.63 6.18 9.27
C ALA A 93 -5.31 6.85 8.83
N LEU A 94 -5.33 8.13 8.44
CA LEU A 94 -4.16 8.87 7.93
C LEU A 94 -3.55 9.85 8.94
N GLY A 95 -4.31 10.29 9.93
CA GLY A 95 -3.92 11.36 10.87
C GLY A 95 -3.24 10.87 12.16
N GLY A 96 -2.86 9.60 12.23
CA GLY A 96 -2.12 9.01 13.34
C GLY A 96 -0.64 9.40 13.36
#